data_AF-A0A351HYM2-F1
#
_entry.id   AF-A0A351HYM2-F1
#
_cell.length_a   1.000
_cell.length_b   1.000
_cell.length_c   1.000
_cell.angle_alpha   90.00
_cell.angle_beta   90.00
_cell.angle_gamma   90.00
#
_symmetry.space_group_name_H-M   'P 1'
#
loop_
_entity.id
_entity.type
_entity.pdbx_description
1 polymer ?
#
loop_
_entity_poly.entity_id
_entity_poly.type
_entity_poly.pdbx_seq_one_letter_code
_entity_poly.pdbx_strand_id
1 'polypeptide(L)'
;MKALQKDTLREIKKSRNRFLSIVAIIALGICFFVGVKTTGPSMKHTVSEYYQNQQLMDMRLVSTYGFLPADVEAIKNTPGVATVMPSYSADVIIERGDKR
;
A
#
# COMPACT_ATOMS: atom_id res chain seq x y z
N MET A 1 15.97 34.39 -30.67
CA MET A 1 15.69 33.47 -29.54
C MET A 1 16.45 33.83 -28.26
N LYS A 2 17.78 34.00 -28.29
CA LYS A 2 18.57 34.32 -27.08
C LYS A 2 18.18 35.66 -26.39
N ALA A 3 17.76 36.67 -27.16
CA ALA A 3 17.35 37.96 -26.61
C ALA A 3 16.05 37.86 -25.78
N LEU A 4 15.02 37.18 -26.30
CA LEU A 4 13.74 36.96 -25.62
C LEU A 4 13.92 36.27 -24.26
N GLN A 5 14.69 35.17 -24.22
CA GLN A 5 14.98 34.46 -22.97
C GLN A 5 15.73 35.34 -21.96
N LYS A 6 16.64 36.18 -22.45
CA LYS A 6 17.40 37.11 -21.60
C LYS A 6 16.50 38.20 -21.02
N ASP A 7 15.56 38.72 -21.79
CA ASP A 7 14.56 39.68 -21.31
C ASP A 7 13.60 39.04 -20.31
N THR A 8 13.10 37.83 -20.56
CA THR A 8 12.25 37.09 -19.59
C THR A 8 12.97 36.88 -18.26
N LEU A 9 14.24 36.46 -18.28
CA LEU A 9 15.03 36.28 -17.05
C LEU A 9 15.27 37.60 -16.32
N ARG A 10 15.47 38.70 -17.07
CA ARG A 10 15.64 40.03 -16.50
C ARG A 10 14.36 40.53 -15.83
N GLU A 11 13.22 40.24 -16.43
CA GLU A 11 11.89 40.61 -15.93
C GLU A 11 11.51 39.82 -14.66
N ILE A 12 11.82 38.52 -14.62
CA ILE A 12 11.70 37.68 -13.41
C ILE A 12 12.57 38.26 -12.28
N LYS A 13 13.81 38.67 -12.58
CA LYS A 13 14.71 39.28 -11.59
C LYS A 13 14.24 40.66 -11.13
N LYS A 14 13.51 41.40 -11.96
CA LYS A 14 12.93 42.71 -11.61
C LYS A 14 11.65 42.57 -10.77
N SER A 15 10.91 41.47 -10.93
CA SER A 15 9.62 41.21 -10.27
C SER A 15 9.64 39.97 -9.35
N ARG A 16 10.71 39.81 -8.56
CA ARG A 16 10.97 38.59 -7.77
C ARG A 16 9.82 38.18 -6.86
N ASN A 17 9.16 39.14 -6.21
CA ASN A 17 8.05 38.85 -5.28
C ASN A 17 6.85 38.24 -6.03
N ARG A 18 6.46 38.84 -7.16
CA ARG A 18 5.34 38.35 -7.99
C ARG A 18 5.65 36.96 -8.55
N PHE A 19 6.86 36.76 -9.05
CA PHE A 19 7.28 35.47 -9.57
C PHE A 19 7.25 34.39 -8.49
N LEU A 20 7.80 34.67 -7.31
CA LEU A 20 7.81 33.72 -6.19
C LEU A 20 6.39 33.36 -5.72
N SER A 21 5.47 34.33 -5.68
CA SER A 21 4.07 34.07 -5.34
C SER A 21 3.40 33.11 -6.34
N ILE A 22 3.59 33.31 -7.64
CA ILE A 22 3.02 32.43 -8.68
C ILE A 22 3.62 31.03 -8.56
N VAL A 23 4.94 30.92 -8.39
CA VAL A 23 5.62 29.62 -8.21
C VAL A 23 5.10 28.91 -6.97
N ALA A 24 4.91 29.62 -5.85
CA ALA A 24 4.38 29.03 -4.63
C ALA A 24 2.95 28.48 -4.81
N ILE A 25 2.06 29.24 -5.45
CA ILE A 25 0.69 28.80 -5.73
C ILE A 25 0.67 27.56 -6.62
N ILE A 26 1.48 27.54 -7.68
CA ILE A 26 1.58 26.39 -8.58
C ILE A 26 2.18 25.17 -7.86
N ALA A 27 3.25 25.39 -7.07
CA ALA A 27 3.91 24.33 -6.31
C ALA A 27 2.96 23.69 -5.29
N LEU A 28 2.15 24.50 -4.59
CA LEU A 28 1.12 23.99 -3.67
C LEU A 28 0.10 23.10 -4.40
N GLY A 29 -0.38 23.54 -5.57
CA GLY A 29 -1.32 22.74 -6.37
C GLY A 29 -0.74 21.41 -6.84
N ILE A 30 0.48 21.42 -7.37
CA ILE A 30 1.16 20.21 -7.86
C ILE A 30 1.50 19.26 -6.70
N CYS A 31 2.01 19.79 -5.59
CA CYS A 31 2.35 19.00 -4.41
C CYS A 31 1.14 18.21 -3.90
N PHE A 32 -0.01 18.87 -3.78
CA PHE A 32 -1.23 18.20 -3.34
C PHE A 32 -1.69 17.12 -4.32
N PHE A 33 -1.72 17.44 -5.62
CA PHE A 33 -2.13 16.49 -6.66
C PHE A 33 -1.23 15.25 -6.72
N VAL A 34 0.09 15.47 -6.75
CA VAL A 34 1.08 14.38 -6.79
C VAL A 34 1.04 13.59 -5.49
N GLY A 35 1.01 14.27 -4.34
CA GLY A 35 0.95 13.64 -3.03
C GLY A 35 -0.20 12.63 -2.95
N VAL A 36 -1.43 13.08 -3.18
CA VAL A 36 -2.62 12.21 -3.14
C VAL A 36 -2.53 11.06 -4.14
N LYS A 37 -2.05 11.32 -5.36
CA LYS A 37 -1.89 10.28 -6.39
C LYS A 37 -0.88 9.21 -6.00
N THR A 38 0.19 9.60 -5.32
CA THR A 38 1.27 8.67 -4.91
C THR A 38 0.96 7.87 -3.66
N THR A 39 0.05 8.34 -2.81
CA THR A 39 -0.33 7.65 -1.56
C THR A 39 -0.86 6.24 -1.83
N GLY A 40 -1.76 6.07 -2.80
CA GLY A 40 -2.36 4.77 -3.12
C GLY A 40 -1.34 3.69 -3.53
N PRO A 41 -0.51 3.94 -4.56
CA PRO A 41 0.58 3.04 -4.93
C PRO A 41 1.57 2.77 -3.80
N SER A 42 1.92 3.80 -3.02
CA SER A 42 2.86 3.64 -1.90
C SER A 42 2.29 2.72 -0.81
N MET A 43 1.03 2.88 -0.43
CA MET A 43 0.38 1.99 0.54
C MET A 43 0.33 0.54 0.05
N LYS A 44 0.01 0.33 -1.23
CA LYS A 44 0.01 -1.03 -1.81
C LYS A 44 1.39 -1.67 -1.77
N HIS A 45 2.43 -0.90 -2.09
CA HIS A 45 3.81 -1.36 -2.00
C HIS A 45 4.18 -1.76 -0.58
N THR A 46 3.91 -0.89 0.41
CA THR A 46 4.19 -1.16 1.82
C THR A 46 3.47 -2.41 2.32
N VAL A 47 2.19 -2.61 1.95
CA VAL A 47 1.45 -3.81 2.32
C VAL A 47 2.06 -5.05 1.67
N SER A 48 2.40 -5.00 0.38
CA SER A 48 3.02 -6.14 -0.31
C SER A 48 4.37 -6.53 0.32
N GLU A 49 5.20 -5.54 0.64
CA GLU A 49 6.50 -5.76 1.29
C GLU A 49 6.32 -6.34 2.70
N TYR A 50 5.38 -5.81 3.48
CA TYR A 50 5.05 -6.35 4.80
C TYR A 50 4.58 -7.80 4.73
N TYR A 51 3.75 -8.15 3.73
CA TYR A 51 3.24 -9.51 3.55
C TYR A 51 4.36 -10.50 3.21
N GLN A 52 5.27 -10.10 2.32
CA GLN A 52 6.41 -10.92 1.92
C GLN A 52 7.39 -11.13 3.08
N ASN A 53 7.73 -10.05 3.81
CA ASN A 53 8.68 -10.11 4.94
C ASN A 53 8.17 -11.01 6.07
N GLN A 54 6.86 -10.98 6.34
CA GLN A 54 6.24 -11.79 7.38
C GLN A 54 5.78 -13.17 6.89
N GLN A 55 6.03 -13.52 5.62
CA GLN A 55 5.56 -14.76 4.97
C GLN A 55 4.06 -15.00 5.21
N LEU A 56 3.27 -13.93 5.09
CA LEU A 56 1.82 -13.99 5.26
C LEU A 56 1.15 -14.73 4.11
N MET A 57 -0.05 -15.23 4.38
CA MET A 57 -0.86 -15.94 3.40
C MET A 57 -1.38 -15.01 2.29
N ASP A 58 -1.25 -15.44 1.04
CA ASP A 58 -1.83 -14.74 -0.12
C ASP A 58 -3.35 -15.00 -0.24
N MET A 59 -3.80 -16.20 0.13
CA MET A 59 -5.18 -16.65 0.02
C MET A 59 -5.65 -17.36 1.28
N ARG A 60 -6.90 -17.08 1.70
CA ARG A 60 -7.56 -17.74 2.84
C ARG A 60 -8.80 -18.49 2.36
N LEU A 61 -8.80 -19.80 2.54
CA LEU A 61 -9.97 -20.64 2.31
C LEU A 61 -10.60 -20.98 3.67
N VAL A 62 -11.91 -20.75 3.79
CA VAL A 62 -12.69 -21.05 5.00
C VAL A 62 -13.93 -21.83 4.56
N SER A 63 -14.19 -22.96 5.20
CA SER A 63 -15.34 -23.83 4.94
C SER A 63 -16.12 -24.04 6.22
N THR A 64 -17.45 -23.93 6.16
CA THR A 64 -18.36 -24.21 7.28
C THR A 64 -18.31 -25.68 7.70
N TYR A 65 -18.10 -26.59 6.75
CA TYR A 65 -18.00 -28.04 7.00
C TYR A 65 -16.57 -28.49 7.36
N GLY A 66 -15.58 -27.60 7.23
CA GLY A 66 -14.17 -27.93 7.32
C GLY A 66 -13.61 -28.52 6.02
N PHE A 67 -12.29 -28.73 6.00
CA PHE A 67 -11.58 -29.41 4.92
C PHE A 67 -11.14 -30.80 5.40
N LEU A 68 -11.29 -31.81 4.55
CA LEU A 68 -10.73 -33.13 4.81
C LEU A 68 -9.25 -33.17 4.41
N PRO A 69 -8.46 -34.13 4.94
CA PRO A 69 -7.06 -34.30 4.54
C PRO A 69 -6.88 -34.48 3.02
N ALA A 70 -7.82 -35.18 2.36
CA ALA A 70 -7.81 -35.36 0.92
C ALA A 70 -7.97 -34.03 0.15
N ASP A 71 -8.76 -33.10 0.67
CA ASP A 71 -8.95 -31.78 0.07
C ASP A 71 -7.66 -30.95 0.18
N VAL A 72 -6.99 -31.03 1.33
CA VAL A 72 -5.70 -30.36 1.56
C VAL A 72 -4.63 -30.88 0.61
N GLU A 73 -4.58 -32.20 0.38
CA GLU A 73 -3.66 -32.79 -0.61
C GLU A 73 -3.99 -32.36 -2.04
N ALA A 74 -5.27 -32.34 -2.42
CA ALA A 74 -5.70 -31.88 -3.73
C ALA A 74 -5.27 -30.42 -3.99
N ILE A 75 -5.44 -29.53 -3.00
CA ILE A 75 -5.01 -28.13 -3.08
C ILE A 75 -3.49 -28.04 -3.19
N LYS A 76 -2.75 -28.80 -2.38
CA LYS A 76 -1.28 -28.81 -2.41
C LYS A 76 -0.71 -29.26 -3.75
N ASN A 77 -1.38 -30.18 -4.44
CA ASN A 77 -0.97 -30.70 -5.74
C ASN A 77 -1.43 -29.81 -6.93
N THR A 78 -2.14 -28.72 -6.67
CA THR A 78 -2.62 -27.81 -7.72
C THR A 78 -1.44 -26.97 -8.28
N PRO A 79 -1.28 -26.86 -9.61
CA PRO A 79 -0.22 -26.05 -10.21
C PRO A 79 -0.26 -24.60 -9.74
N GLY A 80 0.90 -24.07 -9.31
CA GLY A 80 1.02 -22.69 -8.82
C GLY A 80 0.86 -22.52 -7.31
N VAL A 81 0.47 -23.57 -6.58
CA VAL A 81 0.44 -23.54 -5.10
C VAL A 81 1.84 -23.85 -4.57
N ALA A 82 2.45 -22.90 -3.87
CA ALA A 82 3.76 -23.09 -3.25
C ALA A 82 3.67 -23.83 -1.91
N THR A 83 2.75 -23.39 -1.04
CA THR A 83 2.61 -23.88 0.34
C THR A 83 1.14 -23.89 0.75
N VAL A 84 0.74 -24.87 1.57
CA VAL A 84 -0.59 -24.95 2.18
C VAL A 84 -0.44 -25.08 3.69
N MET A 85 -1.14 -24.25 4.45
CA MET A 85 -1.20 -24.30 5.92
C MET A 85 -2.64 -24.62 6.37
N PRO A 86 -2.96 -25.89 6.67
CA PRO A 86 -4.25 -26.24 7.26
C PRO A 86 -4.32 -25.74 8.71
N SER A 87 -5.43 -25.10 9.07
CA SER A 87 -5.65 -24.57 10.43
C SER A 87 -7.14 -24.60 10.76
N TYR A 88 -7.45 -24.87 12.03
CA TYR A 88 -8.78 -24.72 12.60
C TYR A 88 -8.75 -23.59 13.63
N SER A 89 -9.75 -22.71 13.55
CA SER A 89 -9.95 -21.62 14.51
C SER A 89 -11.34 -21.77 15.10
N ALA A 90 -11.45 -21.70 16.42
CA ALA A 90 -12.72 -21.72 17.13
C ALA A 90 -12.72 -20.62 18.18
N ASP A 91 -13.81 -19.86 18.24
CA ASP A 91 -14.00 -18.87 19.30
C ASP A 91 -14.51 -19.61 20.55
N VAL A 92 -13.74 -19.52 21.63
CA VAL A 92 -14.04 -20.21 22.89
C VAL A 92 -14.07 -19.22 24.05
N ILE A 93 -15.06 -19.38 24.95
CA ILE A 93 -15.12 -18.64 26.20
C ILE A 93 -14.27 -19.39 27.23
N ILE A 94 -13.24 -18.73 27.77
CA ILE A 94 -12.40 -19.29 28.82
C ILE A 94 -12.89 -18.73 30.16
N GLU A 95 -13.55 -19.58 30.95
CA GLU A 95 -13.83 -19.26 32.35
C GLU A 95 -12.58 -19.52 33.18
N ARG A 96 -11.89 -18.45 33.57
CA ARG A 96 -10.79 -18.53 34.52
C ARG A 96 -11.39 -18.67 35.91
N GLY A 97 -11.39 -19.89 36.45
CA GLY A 97 -11.84 -20.15 37.82
C GLY A 97 -11.10 -19.26 38.81
N ASP A 98 -11.82 -18.31 39.40
CA ASP A 98 -11.36 -17.52 40.55
C ASP A 98 -11.23 -18.51 41.72
N LYS A 99 -10.00 -18.99 41.95
CA LYS A 99 -9.67 -19.71 43.19
C LYS A 99 -9.67 -18.68 44.32
N ARG A 100 -10.85 -18.42 44.86
CA ARG A 100 -11.01 -17.95 46.24
C ARG A 100 -11.17 -19.14 47.16
#